data_AF-A0A3B9Z5I1-F1
#
_entry.id   AF-A0A3B9Z5I1-F1
#
_cell.length_a   1.000
_cell.length_b   1.000
_cell.length_c   1.000
_cell.angle_alpha   90.00
_cell.angle_beta   90.00
_cell.angle_gamma   90.00
#
_symmetry.space_group_name_H-M   'P 1'
#
loop_
_entity.id
_entity.type
_entity.pdbx_description
1 polymer ?
#
loop_
_entity_poly.entity_id
_entity_poly.type
_entity_poly.pdbx_seq_one_letter_code
_entity_poly.pdbx_strand_id
1 'polypeptide(L)'
;RIPQAVEDALRRGERGDTPETPKPGNPLFDKARTVVIGSNDIAADAAIACANELGFNTLMLTSFMEGEAREVARFAVAIGRELVHRHKPLNLPAMVVFGGETTVTVRGHGKGGRNQEIALSAALAMAHVPRTLIVALATDGSDGPTDAAGGFADSGSLGRMRDAGIDPREALNANDSNEALARAGDLIVTGPTNTNVNDLTFVFVYPD
;
A
#
# COMPACT_ATOMS: atom_id res chain seq x y z
N ARG A 1 -7.86 -29.04 22.76
CA ARG A 1 -6.96 -29.38 23.90
C ARG A 1 -5.56 -28.97 23.48
N ILE A 2 -4.84 -28.23 24.33
CA ILE A 2 -3.43 -27.91 24.07
C ILE A 2 -2.54 -29.11 24.41
N PRO A 3 -1.34 -29.24 23.83
CA PRO A 3 -0.40 -30.30 24.19
C PRO A 3 -0.02 -30.24 25.68
N GLN A 4 0.15 -31.40 26.32
CA GLN A 4 0.46 -31.50 27.75
C GLN A 4 1.71 -30.68 28.13
N ALA A 5 2.74 -30.69 27.29
CA ALA A 5 3.96 -29.93 27.54
C ALA A 5 3.74 -28.41 27.64
N VAL A 6 2.78 -27.87 26.88
CA VAL A 6 2.42 -26.44 26.94
C VAL A 6 1.66 -26.14 28.22
N GLU A 7 0.69 -26.99 28.57
CA GLU A 7 -0.06 -26.86 29.82
C GLU A 7 0.88 -26.92 31.03
N ASP A 8 1.81 -27.87 31.05
CA ASP A 8 2.79 -28.02 32.11
C ASP A 8 3.71 -26.80 32.21
N ALA A 9 4.12 -26.22 31.08
CA ALA A 9 4.94 -25.01 31.05
C ALA A 9 4.20 -23.79 31.61
N LEU A 10 2.94 -23.60 31.22
CA LEU A 10 2.11 -22.51 31.74
C LEU A 10 1.85 -22.67 33.25
N ARG A 11 1.56 -23.89 33.71
CA ARG A 11 1.37 -24.19 35.15
C ARG A 11 2.65 -23.99 35.96
N ARG A 12 3.83 -24.27 35.39
CA ARG A 12 5.12 -23.94 36.03
C ARG A 12 5.31 -22.42 36.12
N GLY A 13 4.99 -21.68 35.07
CA GLY A 13 5.03 -20.21 35.09
C GLY A 13 4.10 -19.62 36.14
N GLU A 14 2.86 -20.10 36.23
CA GLU A 14 1.87 -19.68 37.22
C GLU A 14 2.34 -19.90 38.67
N ARG A 15 3.02 -21.03 38.94
CA ARG A 15 3.59 -21.33 40.26
C ARG A 15 4.89 -20.58 40.55
N GLY A 16 5.47 -19.87 39.58
CA GLY A 16 6.77 -19.23 39.71
C GLY A 16 7.97 -20.18 39.58
N ASP A 17 7.74 -21.43 39.15
CA ASP A 17 8.80 -22.42 38.90
C ASP A 17 9.67 -22.07 37.67
N THR A 18 9.22 -21.10 36.86
CA THR A 18 9.93 -20.61 35.67
C THR A 18 9.85 -19.08 35.64
N PRO A 19 10.95 -18.37 35.33
CA PRO A 19 10.92 -16.92 35.22
C PRO A 19 9.91 -16.45 34.18
N GLU A 20 9.16 -15.41 34.52
CA GLU A 20 8.31 -14.70 33.56
C GLU A 20 9.19 -13.88 32.58
N THR A 21 8.61 -13.56 31.43
CA THR A 21 9.12 -12.58 30.48
C THR A 21 9.53 -11.27 31.17
N PRO A 22 10.70 -10.68 30.81
CA PRO A 22 11.15 -9.43 31.40
C PRO A 22 10.09 -8.33 31.27
N LYS A 23 9.73 -7.70 32.40
CA LYS A 23 8.77 -6.59 32.45
C LYS A 23 9.47 -5.23 32.33
N PRO A 24 8.75 -4.15 32.01
CA PRO A 24 9.33 -2.80 32.03
C PRO A 24 10.07 -2.52 33.35
N GLY A 25 11.29 -1.97 33.27
CA GLY A 25 12.15 -1.73 34.43
C GLY A 25 13.02 -2.92 34.86
N ASN A 26 12.96 -4.06 34.16
CA ASN A 26 13.89 -5.16 34.41
C ASN A 26 15.34 -4.76 34.05
N PRO A 27 16.35 -4.99 34.92
CA PRO A 27 17.75 -4.61 34.67
C PRO A 27 18.37 -5.19 33.40
N LEU A 28 17.78 -6.26 32.83
CA LEU A 28 18.18 -6.78 31.52
C LEU A 28 18.10 -5.71 30.42
N PHE A 29 17.20 -4.74 30.55
CA PHE A 29 17.04 -3.66 29.58
C PHE A 29 18.04 -2.51 29.77
N ASP A 30 18.76 -2.41 30.90
CA ASP A 30 19.73 -1.32 31.15
C ASP A 30 20.88 -1.28 30.14
N LYS A 31 21.15 -2.43 29.50
CA LYS A 31 22.19 -2.60 28.49
C LYS A 31 21.63 -2.79 27.08
N ALA A 32 20.31 -2.70 26.91
CA ALA A 32 19.64 -2.90 25.64
C ALA A 32 19.11 -1.57 25.09
N ARG A 33 19.36 -1.30 23.81
CA ARG A 33 18.75 -0.18 23.09
C ARG A 33 18.14 -0.70 21.80
N THR A 34 16.85 -0.44 21.63
CA THR A 34 16.13 -0.75 20.39
C THR A 34 15.98 0.52 19.57
N VAL A 35 16.35 0.47 18.30
CA VAL A 35 16.18 1.56 17.35
C VAL A 35 15.51 1.00 16.11
N VAL A 36 14.42 1.63 15.68
CA VAL A 36 13.77 1.30 14.41
C VAL A 36 14.55 2.01 13.30
N ILE A 37 15.22 1.21 12.46
CA ILE A 37 16.04 1.71 11.33
C ILE A 37 15.35 1.55 9.97
N GLY A 38 14.19 0.88 9.96
CA GLY A 38 13.35 0.70 8.79
C GLY A 38 11.90 0.60 9.24
N SER A 39 11.05 1.43 8.66
CA SER A 39 9.60 1.45 8.89
C SER A 39 8.92 2.03 7.66
N ASN A 40 7.61 1.86 7.59
CA ASN A 40 6.80 2.43 6.52
C ASN A 40 6.94 3.96 6.47
N ASP A 41 6.94 4.58 7.66
CA ASP A 41 7.14 6.02 7.86
C ASP A 41 8.49 6.51 7.30
N ILE A 42 9.58 5.80 7.60
CA ILE A 42 10.92 6.13 7.06
C ILE A 42 10.94 6.04 5.53
N ALA A 43 10.27 5.03 4.95
CA ALA A 43 10.19 4.89 3.50
C ALA A 43 9.32 5.98 2.85
N ALA A 44 8.21 6.35 3.50
CA ALA A 44 7.35 7.45 3.06
C ALA A 44 8.09 8.79 3.10
N ASP A 45 8.83 9.08 4.17
CA ASP A 45 9.65 10.27 4.31
C ASP A 45 10.74 10.36 3.23
N ALA A 46 11.36 9.23 2.88
CA ALA A 46 12.33 9.18 1.78
C ALA A 46 11.68 9.49 0.41
N ALA A 47 10.48 8.96 0.16
CA ALA A 47 9.72 9.29 -1.06
C ALA A 47 9.30 10.77 -1.11
N ILE A 48 8.90 11.33 0.04
CA ILE A 48 8.58 12.76 0.21
C ILE A 48 9.79 13.63 -0.08
N ALA A 49 10.96 13.30 0.48
CA ALA A 49 12.20 14.05 0.24
C ALA A 49 12.53 14.08 -1.27
N CYS A 50 12.49 12.91 -1.92
CA CYS A 50 12.72 12.80 -3.37
C CYS A 50 11.71 13.63 -4.17
N ALA A 51 10.43 13.57 -3.85
CA ALA A 51 9.40 14.34 -4.55
C ALA A 51 9.56 15.86 -4.37
N ASN A 52 9.96 16.32 -3.17
CA ASN A 52 10.28 17.73 -2.94
C ASN A 52 11.48 18.19 -3.79
N GLU A 53 12.52 17.37 -3.95
CA GLU A 53 13.66 17.66 -4.85
C GLU A 53 13.22 17.75 -6.32
N LEU A 54 12.19 16.99 -6.71
CA LEU A 54 11.55 17.05 -8.01
C LEU A 54 10.54 18.21 -8.16
N GLY A 55 10.36 19.03 -7.12
CA GLY A 55 9.53 20.24 -7.14
C GLY A 55 8.06 20.03 -6.79
N PHE A 56 7.66 18.85 -6.30
CA PHE A 56 6.30 18.61 -5.82
C PHE A 56 6.08 19.21 -4.44
N ASN A 57 4.90 19.77 -4.20
CA ASN A 57 4.41 20.02 -2.85
C ASN A 57 3.92 18.69 -2.28
N THR A 58 4.37 18.31 -1.08
CA THR A 58 4.10 16.98 -0.52
C THR A 58 3.26 17.01 0.76
N LEU A 59 2.41 16.00 0.96
CA LEU A 59 1.72 15.75 2.23
C LEU A 59 1.74 14.26 2.56
N MET A 60 2.28 13.90 3.72
CA MET A 60 2.04 12.59 4.34
C MET A 60 0.65 12.61 4.98
N LEU A 61 -0.29 11.83 4.44
CA LEU A 61 -1.65 11.79 5.01
C LEU A 61 -1.74 10.83 6.20
N THR A 62 -1.12 9.65 6.11
CA THR A 62 -1.10 8.65 7.17
C THR A 62 -0.07 7.56 6.86
N SER A 63 0.60 7.01 7.89
CA SER A 63 1.39 5.77 7.85
C SER A 63 0.64 4.56 8.44
N PHE A 64 -0.66 4.74 8.72
CA PHE A 64 -1.58 3.75 9.28
C PHE A 64 -2.77 3.48 8.35
N MET A 65 -2.55 3.55 7.03
CA MET A 65 -3.57 3.18 6.06
C MET A 65 -3.92 1.69 6.22
N GLU A 66 -5.19 1.41 6.43
CA GLU A 66 -5.75 0.07 6.46
C GLU A 66 -7.13 0.06 5.78
N GLY A 67 -7.65 -1.13 5.49
CA GLY A 67 -8.98 -1.33 4.93
C GLY A 67 -8.96 -2.00 3.58
N GLU A 68 -10.13 -2.03 2.93
CA GLU A 68 -10.30 -2.71 1.64
C GLU A 68 -9.66 -1.88 0.51
N ALA A 69 -8.73 -2.49 -0.22
CA ALA A 69 -7.94 -1.88 -1.29
C ALA A 69 -8.79 -1.08 -2.31
N ARG A 70 -9.88 -1.68 -2.80
CA ARG A 70 -10.75 -1.02 -3.79
C ARG A 70 -11.44 0.23 -3.26
N GLU A 71 -11.67 0.34 -1.95
CA GLU A 71 -12.30 1.51 -1.33
C GLU A 71 -11.27 2.61 -1.03
N VAL A 72 -10.08 2.22 -0.57
CA VAL A 72 -8.93 3.15 -0.43
C VAL A 72 -8.63 3.84 -1.76
N ALA A 73 -8.66 3.11 -2.88
CA ALA A 73 -8.46 3.68 -4.21
C ALA A 73 -9.44 4.81 -4.54
N ARG A 74 -10.74 4.65 -4.21
CA ARG A 74 -11.76 5.68 -4.47
C ARG A 74 -11.48 6.93 -3.65
N PHE A 75 -11.01 6.77 -2.41
CA PHE A 75 -10.63 7.88 -1.56
C PHE A 75 -9.37 8.60 -2.10
N ALA A 76 -8.36 7.86 -2.54
CA ALA A 76 -7.17 8.41 -3.19
C ALA A 76 -7.53 9.25 -4.44
N VAL A 77 -8.44 8.74 -5.28
CA VAL A 77 -8.94 9.48 -6.45
C VAL A 77 -9.75 10.71 -6.06
N ALA A 78 -10.54 10.65 -4.97
CA ALA A 78 -11.27 11.82 -4.48
C ALA A 78 -10.31 12.93 -4.01
N ILE A 79 -9.18 12.58 -3.39
CA ILE A 79 -8.12 13.52 -3.03
C ILE A 79 -7.49 14.14 -4.28
N GLY A 80 -7.15 13.32 -5.29
CA GLY A 80 -6.65 13.82 -6.57
C GLY A 80 -7.62 14.81 -7.22
N ARG A 81 -8.92 14.52 -7.16
CA ARG A 81 -9.97 15.41 -7.67
C ARG A 81 -10.02 16.74 -6.93
N GLU A 82 -9.91 16.74 -5.61
CA GLU A 82 -9.87 17.97 -4.81
C GLU A 82 -8.63 18.81 -5.17
N LEU A 83 -7.47 18.19 -5.32
CA LEU A 83 -6.24 18.86 -5.74
C LEU A 83 -6.37 19.47 -7.14
N VAL A 84 -6.90 18.73 -8.11
CA VAL A 84 -7.12 19.23 -9.49
C VAL A 84 -8.05 20.45 -9.51
N HIS A 85 -9.14 20.44 -8.76
CA HIS A 85 -10.17 21.47 -8.87
C HIS A 85 -9.98 22.65 -7.92
N ARG A 86 -9.38 22.41 -6.76
CA ARG A 86 -9.33 23.38 -5.66
C ARG A 86 -7.92 23.77 -5.25
N HIS A 87 -6.90 23.04 -5.71
CA HIS A 87 -5.51 23.23 -5.32
C HIS A 87 -5.37 23.23 -3.79
N LYS A 88 -6.07 22.28 -3.14
CA LYS A 88 -6.11 22.10 -1.69
C LYS A 88 -5.99 20.61 -1.33
N PRO A 89 -5.34 20.30 -0.19
CA PRO A 89 -4.67 21.23 0.72
C PRO A 89 -3.30 21.72 0.20
N LEU A 90 -2.86 21.25 -0.97
CA LEU A 90 -1.58 21.58 -1.59
C LEU A 90 -1.76 22.32 -2.91
N ASN A 91 -0.82 23.23 -3.20
CA ASN A 91 -0.67 23.79 -4.55
C ASN A 91 -0.08 22.73 -5.50
N LEU A 92 -0.37 22.87 -6.80
CA LEU A 92 0.20 22.00 -7.84
C LEU A 92 1.60 22.48 -8.27
N PRO A 93 2.52 21.58 -8.67
CA PRO A 93 2.42 20.11 -8.62
C PRO A 93 2.34 19.58 -7.18
N ALA A 94 1.54 18.53 -6.97
CA ALA A 94 1.30 17.96 -5.64
C ALA A 94 1.49 16.44 -5.61
N MET A 95 1.98 15.92 -4.47
CA MET A 95 2.02 14.50 -4.16
C MET A 95 1.47 14.26 -2.74
N VAL A 96 0.42 13.44 -2.62
CA VAL A 96 -0.07 12.96 -1.32
C VAL A 96 0.35 11.52 -1.11
N VAL A 97 0.88 11.20 0.07
CA VAL A 97 1.40 9.88 0.43
C VAL A 97 0.52 9.21 1.47
N PHE A 98 0.29 7.92 1.27
CA PHE A 98 -0.40 7.02 2.18
C PHE A 98 0.52 5.83 2.38
N GLY A 99 0.77 5.49 3.63
CA GLY A 99 1.55 4.35 4.02
C GLY A 99 0.75 3.45 4.95
N GLY A 100 0.97 2.15 4.88
CA GLY A 100 0.25 1.16 5.70
C GLY A 100 0.14 -0.17 5.00
N GLU A 101 -0.97 -0.88 5.19
CA GLU A 101 -1.22 -2.16 4.54
C GLU A 101 -2.73 -2.37 4.34
N THR A 102 -3.13 -2.48 3.08
CA THR A 102 -4.54 -2.75 2.74
C THR A 102 -4.80 -4.25 2.63
N THR A 103 -6.07 -4.63 2.56
CA THR A 103 -6.47 -6.02 2.32
C THR A 103 -7.43 -6.11 1.16
N VAL A 104 -7.52 -7.32 0.60
CA VAL A 104 -8.46 -7.68 -0.44
C VAL A 104 -9.38 -8.77 0.07
N THR A 105 -10.68 -8.53 0.03
CA THR A 105 -11.65 -9.60 0.21
C THR A 105 -11.73 -10.41 -1.10
N VAL A 106 -11.08 -11.58 -1.12
CA VAL A 106 -11.08 -12.46 -2.29
C VAL A 106 -12.48 -13.08 -2.49
N ARG A 107 -13.05 -12.85 -3.67
CA ARG A 107 -14.38 -13.33 -4.11
C ARG A 107 -14.31 -14.11 -5.41
N GLY A 108 -13.32 -13.83 -6.25
CA GLY A 108 -13.10 -14.53 -7.51
C GLY A 108 -11.93 -15.50 -7.50
N HIS A 109 -11.52 -15.92 -8.69
CA HIS A 109 -10.42 -16.87 -8.93
C HIS A 109 -9.26 -16.24 -9.72
N GLY A 110 -9.30 -14.92 -9.91
CA GLY A 110 -8.26 -14.17 -10.61
C GLY A 110 -6.96 -14.10 -9.82
N LYS A 111 -5.95 -13.48 -10.45
CA LYS A 111 -4.68 -13.17 -9.80
C LYS A 111 -4.53 -11.66 -9.62
N GLY A 112 -3.94 -11.29 -8.49
CA GLY A 112 -3.70 -9.90 -8.14
C GLY A 112 -3.27 -9.77 -6.70
N GLY A 113 -3.02 -8.53 -6.30
CA GLY A 113 -2.75 -8.18 -4.92
C GLY A 113 -3.44 -6.87 -4.55
N ARG A 114 -3.21 -6.44 -3.31
CA ARG A 114 -3.86 -5.27 -2.71
C ARG A 114 -3.45 -3.97 -3.41
N ASN A 115 -2.17 -3.84 -3.80
CA ASN A 115 -1.68 -2.66 -4.49
C ASN A 115 -2.14 -2.61 -5.96
N GLN A 116 -2.17 -3.76 -6.63
CA GLN A 116 -2.77 -3.91 -7.95
C GLN A 116 -4.28 -3.62 -7.92
N GLU A 117 -4.99 -4.06 -6.87
CA GLU A 117 -6.42 -3.76 -6.72
C GLU A 117 -6.67 -2.27 -6.47
N ILE A 118 -5.79 -1.57 -5.74
CA ILE A 118 -5.82 -0.11 -5.64
C ILE A 118 -5.72 0.53 -7.02
N ALA A 119 -4.72 0.15 -7.81
CA ALA A 119 -4.50 0.71 -9.15
C ALA A 119 -5.71 0.44 -10.09
N LEU A 120 -6.21 -0.78 -10.15
CA LEU A 120 -7.37 -1.13 -10.98
C LEU A 120 -8.65 -0.37 -10.56
N SER A 121 -8.92 -0.30 -9.25
CA SER A 121 -10.08 0.43 -8.74
C SER A 121 -9.93 1.95 -8.96
N ALA A 122 -8.71 2.48 -8.86
CA ALA A 122 -8.42 3.87 -9.17
C ALA A 122 -8.69 4.18 -10.65
N ALA A 123 -8.22 3.33 -11.58
CA ALA A 123 -8.50 3.48 -13.01
C ALA A 123 -10.01 3.57 -13.31
N LEU A 124 -10.84 2.76 -12.63
CA LEU A 124 -12.31 2.82 -12.72
C LEU A 124 -12.89 4.13 -12.15
N ALA A 125 -12.29 4.70 -11.11
CA ALA A 125 -12.78 5.90 -10.43
C ALA A 125 -12.24 7.22 -11.03
N MET A 126 -11.15 7.17 -11.80
CA MET A 126 -10.43 8.34 -12.36
C MET A 126 -11.12 9.02 -13.54
N ALA A 127 -12.32 8.58 -13.93
CA ALA A 127 -13.12 9.28 -14.92
C ALA A 127 -13.24 10.77 -14.55
N HIS A 128 -12.74 11.64 -15.43
CA HIS A 128 -12.73 13.10 -15.28
C HIS A 128 -11.81 13.66 -14.17
N VAL A 129 -10.75 12.94 -13.79
CA VAL A 129 -9.69 13.46 -12.93
C VAL A 129 -8.39 13.59 -13.75
N PRO A 130 -8.26 14.64 -14.58
CA PRO A 130 -7.11 14.79 -15.47
C PRO A 130 -5.81 15.03 -14.68
N ARG A 131 -4.67 14.82 -15.34
CA ARG A 131 -3.33 15.11 -14.79
C ARG A 131 -3.05 14.47 -13.43
N THR A 132 -3.72 13.35 -13.16
CA THR A 132 -3.58 12.62 -11.91
C THR A 132 -2.98 11.27 -12.20
N LEU A 133 -2.07 10.83 -11.35
CA LEU A 133 -1.46 9.51 -11.38
C LEU A 133 -1.55 8.93 -9.97
N ILE A 134 -2.16 7.75 -9.86
CA ILE A 134 -2.21 6.97 -8.63
C ILE A 134 -1.18 5.85 -8.77
N VAL A 135 -0.30 5.71 -7.80
CA VAL A 135 0.71 4.64 -7.76
C VAL A 135 0.54 3.90 -6.45
N ALA A 136 0.48 2.58 -6.47
CA ALA A 136 0.45 1.76 -5.25
C ALA A 136 1.43 0.60 -5.40
N LEU A 137 2.26 0.37 -4.38
CA LEU A 137 3.28 -0.68 -4.39
C LEU A 137 3.60 -1.23 -3.00
N ALA A 138 3.96 -2.51 -2.96
CA ALA A 138 4.56 -3.20 -1.82
C ALA A 138 6.07 -3.00 -1.83
N THR A 139 6.63 -2.62 -0.68
CA THR A 139 8.06 -2.31 -0.56
C THR A 139 8.97 -3.53 -0.64
N ASP A 140 8.42 -4.74 -0.50
CA ASP A 140 9.15 -6.02 -0.69
C ASP A 140 9.28 -6.45 -2.15
N GLY A 141 8.57 -5.77 -3.04
CA GLY A 141 8.57 -6.03 -4.48
C GLY A 141 7.56 -7.08 -4.93
N SER A 142 6.68 -7.56 -4.05
CA SER A 142 5.68 -8.59 -4.34
C SER A 142 4.30 -8.21 -3.80
N ASP A 143 3.28 -8.28 -4.66
CA ASP A 143 1.91 -7.96 -4.33
C ASP A 143 0.98 -9.14 -4.67
N GLY A 144 0.46 -9.78 -3.62
CA GLY A 144 -0.29 -11.03 -3.76
C GLY A 144 0.57 -12.17 -4.33
N PRO A 145 -0.05 -13.21 -4.91
CA PRO A 145 0.65 -14.30 -5.57
C PRO A 145 1.07 -13.94 -7.01
N THR A 146 1.83 -12.85 -7.17
CA THR A 146 2.27 -12.31 -8.47
C THR A 146 3.72 -11.82 -8.43
N ASP A 147 4.33 -11.61 -9.60
CA ASP A 147 5.70 -11.06 -9.71
C ASP A 147 5.74 -9.52 -9.72
N ALA A 148 4.59 -8.86 -9.57
CA ALA A 148 4.49 -7.41 -9.54
C ALA A 148 4.54 -6.90 -8.09
N ALA A 149 5.15 -5.74 -7.88
CA ALA A 149 5.10 -5.03 -6.61
C ALA A 149 3.78 -4.27 -6.42
N GLY A 150 3.03 -4.04 -7.50
CA GLY A 150 1.83 -3.23 -7.49
C GLY A 150 1.47 -2.74 -8.89
N GLY A 151 0.90 -1.54 -8.97
CA GLY A 151 0.51 -0.94 -10.24
C GLY A 151 0.28 0.56 -10.13
N PHE A 152 -0.01 1.18 -11.27
CA PHE A 152 -0.42 2.57 -11.34
C PHE A 152 -1.69 2.75 -12.16
N ALA A 153 -2.32 3.91 -12.02
CA ALA A 153 -3.46 4.32 -12.81
C ALA A 153 -3.38 5.80 -13.18
N ASP A 154 -3.61 6.10 -14.45
CA ASP A 154 -3.81 7.45 -14.98
C ASP A 154 -5.17 7.54 -15.70
N SER A 155 -5.48 8.72 -16.25
CA SER A 155 -6.75 8.93 -16.97
C SER A 155 -6.93 8.08 -18.23
N GLY A 156 -5.85 7.51 -18.77
CA GLY A 156 -5.82 6.63 -19.94
C GLY A 156 -5.88 5.14 -19.60
N SER A 157 -5.56 4.72 -18.37
CA SER A 157 -5.53 3.31 -17.94
C SER A 157 -6.83 2.55 -18.28
N LEU A 158 -7.99 3.17 -18.00
CA LEU A 158 -9.29 2.58 -18.31
C LEU A 158 -9.47 2.31 -19.81
N GLY A 159 -8.98 3.22 -20.66
CA GLY A 159 -8.99 3.07 -22.11
C GLY A 159 -8.07 1.94 -22.56
N ARG A 160 -6.82 1.93 -22.07
CA ARG A 160 -5.82 0.90 -22.40
C ARG A 160 -6.32 -0.51 -22.09
N MET A 161 -6.97 -0.72 -20.94
CA MET A 161 -7.56 -2.02 -20.59
C MET A 161 -8.66 -2.46 -21.56
N ARG A 162 -9.57 -1.54 -21.89
CA ARG A 162 -10.68 -1.83 -22.82
C ARG A 162 -10.19 -2.10 -24.24
N ASP A 163 -9.23 -1.33 -24.71
CA ASP A 163 -8.60 -1.52 -26.02
C ASP A 163 -7.87 -2.87 -26.10
N ALA A 164 -7.37 -3.37 -24.96
CA ALA A 164 -6.77 -4.70 -24.83
C ALA A 164 -7.79 -5.85 -24.67
N GLY A 165 -9.09 -5.55 -24.67
CA GLY A 165 -10.19 -6.52 -24.56
C GLY A 165 -10.56 -6.93 -23.13
N ILE A 166 -10.09 -6.19 -22.12
CA ILE A 166 -10.41 -6.45 -20.70
C ILE A 166 -11.55 -5.54 -20.25
N ASP A 167 -12.59 -6.09 -19.61
CA ASP A 167 -13.53 -5.29 -18.81
C ASP A 167 -12.95 -5.07 -17.40
N PRO A 168 -12.57 -3.83 -17.03
CA PRO A 168 -11.91 -3.56 -15.76
C PRO A 168 -12.81 -3.80 -14.53
N ARG A 169 -14.14 -3.65 -14.70
CA ARG A 169 -15.09 -3.89 -13.60
C ARG A 169 -15.28 -5.39 -13.38
N GLU A 170 -15.31 -6.18 -14.45
CA GLU A 170 -15.33 -7.65 -14.32
C GLU A 170 -14.03 -8.15 -13.68
N ALA A 171 -12.88 -7.66 -14.13
CA ALA A 171 -11.57 -7.99 -13.54
C ALA A 171 -11.52 -7.66 -12.05
N LEU A 172 -12.00 -6.49 -11.63
CA LEU A 172 -12.03 -6.10 -10.21
C LEU A 172 -12.94 -7.01 -9.37
N ASN A 173 -14.08 -7.44 -9.93
CA ASN A 173 -15.01 -8.35 -9.25
C ASN A 173 -14.45 -9.78 -9.16
N ALA A 174 -13.63 -10.19 -10.14
CA ALA A 174 -12.96 -11.48 -10.18
C ALA A 174 -11.64 -11.53 -9.37
N ASN A 175 -11.22 -10.41 -8.76
CA ASN A 175 -9.89 -10.22 -8.17
C ASN A 175 -8.75 -10.54 -9.15
N ASP A 176 -8.92 -10.14 -10.41
CA ASP A 176 -7.98 -10.39 -11.52
C ASP A 176 -7.23 -9.11 -11.93
N SER A 177 -6.76 -8.35 -10.94
CA SER A 177 -6.10 -7.07 -11.18
C SER A 177 -4.75 -7.20 -11.89
N ASN A 178 -4.07 -8.34 -11.76
CA ASN A 178 -2.79 -8.59 -12.41
C ASN A 178 -2.91 -8.60 -13.94
N GLU A 179 -3.82 -9.41 -14.48
CA GLU A 179 -4.03 -9.52 -15.92
C GLU A 179 -4.50 -8.18 -16.50
N ALA A 180 -5.47 -7.52 -15.85
CA ALA A 180 -5.99 -6.23 -16.32
C ALA A 180 -4.89 -5.16 -16.44
N LEU A 181 -4.06 -5.02 -15.41
CA LEU A 181 -2.96 -4.06 -15.41
C LEU A 181 -1.84 -4.48 -16.36
N ALA A 182 -1.52 -5.77 -16.46
CA ALA A 182 -0.51 -6.28 -17.39
C ALA A 182 -0.86 -5.94 -18.84
N ARG A 183 -2.12 -6.16 -19.22
CA ARG A 183 -2.64 -5.88 -20.57
C ARG A 183 -2.66 -4.38 -20.89
N ALA A 184 -2.78 -3.53 -19.87
CA ALA A 184 -2.71 -2.08 -20.01
C ALA A 184 -1.28 -1.51 -19.97
N GLY A 185 -0.28 -2.31 -19.57
CA GLY A 185 1.09 -1.83 -19.33
C GLY A 185 1.25 -1.07 -18.01
N ASP A 186 0.36 -1.32 -17.05
CA ASP A 186 0.19 -0.53 -15.83
C ASP A 186 0.72 -1.23 -14.55
N LEU A 187 1.46 -2.34 -14.72
CA LEU A 187 2.12 -3.03 -13.62
C LEU A 187 3.43 -2.35 -13.22
N ILE A 188 3.74 -2.44 -11.93
CA ILE A 188 5.04 -2.06 -11.39
C ILE A 188 5.78 -3.34 -11.01
N VAL A 189 6.89 -3.61 -11.70
CA VAL A 189 7.73 -4.77 -11.48
C VAL A 189 9.11 -4.30 -11.04
N THR A 190 9.41 -4.47 -9.75
CA THR A 190 10.72 -4.10 -9.17
C THR A 190 11.67 -5.29 -9.08
N GLY A 191 11.12 -6.52 -9.08
CA GLY A 191 11.81 -7.67 -8.53
C GLY A 191 11.94 -7.60 -6.99
N PRO A 192 12.57 -8.60 -6.36
CA PRO A 192 12.73 -8.63 -4.91
C PRO A 192 13.62 -7.48 -4.43
N THR A 193 13.09 -6.65 -3.53
CA THR A 193 13.82 -5.50 -2.98
C THR A 193 14.66 -5.86 -1.76
N ASN A 194 14.45 -7.07 -1.21
CA ASN A 194 15.10 -7.60 0.01
C ASN A 194 14.86 -6.76 1.27
N THR A 195 13.73 -6.05 1.34
CA THR A 195 13.23 -5.38 2.55
C THR A 195 11.71 -5.56 2.63
N ASN A 196 11.09 -5.24 3.77
CA ASN A 196 9.64 -5.14 3.84
C ASN A 196 9.25 -4.15 4.94
N VAL A 197 8.63 -3.05 4.53
CA VAL A 197 8.00 -2.06 5.40
C VAL A 197 6.59 -1.74 4.92
N ASN A 198 5.89 -2.75 4.42
CA ASN A 198 4.51 -2.74 3.92
C ASN A 198 4.35 -1.92 2.62
N ASP A 199 3.22 -1.22 2.47
CA ASP A 199 2.81 -0.58 1.22
C ASP A 199 2.96 0.94 1.24
N LEU A 200 3.19 1.51 0.06
CA LEU A 200 3.09 2.95 -0.19
C LEU A 200 2.14 3.21 -1.35
N THR A 201 1.25 4.18 -1.17
CA THR A 201 0.38 4.71 -2.22
C THR A 201 0.63 6.21 -2.39
N PHE A 202 0.73 6.66 -3.63
CA PHE A 202 1.00 8.03 -4.01
C PHE A 202 -0.10 8.56 -4.92
N VAL A 203 -0.55 9.78 -4.63
CA VAL A 203 -1.46 10.54 -5.48
C VAL A 203 -0.70 11.74 -6.02
N PHE A 204 -0.26 11.65 -7.27
CA PHE A 204 0.37 12.75 -7.98
C PHE A 204 -0.68 13.55 -8.74
N VAL A 205 -0.57 14.88 -8.68
CA VAL A 205 -1.32 15.80 -9.53
C VAL A 205 -0.38 16.82 -10.15
N TYR A 206 -0.35 16.85 -11.47
CA TYR A 206 0.52 17.72 -12.26
C TYR A 206 -0.15 19.07 -12.59
N PRO A 207 0.63 20.15 -12.80
CA PRO A 207 0.12 21.42 -13.32
C PRO A 207 -0.44 21.26 -14.74
N ASP A 208 -1.23 22.24 -15.18
CA ASP A 208 -1.73 22.35 -16.56
C ASP A 208 -0.61 22.33 -17.62
#